data_AF-L7F6K7-F1
#
_entry.id   AF-L7F6K7-F1
#
_cell.length_a   1.000
_cell.length_b   1.000
_cell.length_c   1.000
_cell.angle_alpha   90.00
_cell.angle_beta   90.00
_cell.angle_gamma   90.00
#
_symmetry.space_group_name_H-M   'P 1'
#
loop_
_entity.id
_entity.type
_entity.pdbx_description
1 polymer ?
#
loop_
_entity_poly.entity_id
_entity_poly.type
_entity_poly.pdbx_seq_one_letter_code
_entity_poly.pdbx_strand_id
1 'polypeptide(L)'
;MLIREGHLSKLLKLAEIARTKDKPDRWFAAAASVAKWERTLDYLSKLAKVTETVERVARKLGVAVNGFIYKQAWKGVNVERWADMARENGKHKGKYFAWLCLREQGTAPHAA
;
A
#
# COMPACT_ATOMS: atom_id res chain seq x y z
N MET A 1 0.95 -3.71 28.21
CA MET A 1 -0.25 -2.84 28.03
C MET A 1 0.12 -1.87 26.93
N LEU A 2 -0.43 -2.04 25.72
CA LEU A 2 0.09 -1.48 24.45
C LEU A 2 0.33 0.05 24.45
N ILE A 3 -0.42 0.80 25.27
CA ILE A 3 -0.26 2.27 25.38
C ILE A 3 1.06 2.65 26.06
N ARG A 4 1.60 1.81 26.96
CA ARG A 4 2.89 2.05 27.64
C ARG A 4 4.11 1.80 26.74
N GLU A 5 3.94 1.09 25.62
CA GLU A 5 5.00 0.69 24.68
C GLU A 5 5.20 1.71 23.53
N GLY A 6 4.67 2.94 23.66
CA GLY A 6 4.83 3.97 22.63
C GLY A 6 4.06 3.70 21.33
N HIS A 7 3.03 2.85 21.38
CA HIS A 7 2.25 2.46 20.20
C HIS A 7 1.00 3.32 19.93
N LEU A 8 0.86 4.44 20.64
CA LEU A 8 -0.30 5.34 20.53
C LEU A 8 -0.59 5.78 19.10
N SER A 9 0.42 6.21 18.33
CA SER A 9 0.25 6.62 16.94
C SER A 9 -0.25 5.48 16.04
N LYS A 10 0.18 4.25 16.29
CA LYS A 10 -0.26 3.05 15.56
C LYS A 10 -1.71 2.70 15.90
N LEU A 11 -2.11 2.84 17.16
CA LEU A 11 -3.49 2.64 17.60
C LEU A 11 -4.43 3.69 17.01
N LEU A 12 -4.04 4.97 16.97
CA LEU A 12 -4.82 6.02 16.32
C LEU A 12 -5.03 5.73 14.82
N LYS A 13 -3.97 5.30 14.13
CA LYS A 13 -4.06 4.92 12.71
C LYS A 13 -4.96 3.71 12.48
N LEU A 14 -4.95 2.72 13.38
CA LEU A 14 -5.89 1.60 13.33
C LEU A 14 -7.34 2.05 13.55
N ALA A 15 -7.57 3.01 14.45
CA ALA A 15 -8.91 3.55 14.68
C ALA A 15 -9.44 4.28 13.44
N GLU A 16 -8.61 5.05 12.76
CA GLU A 16 -8.96 5.69 11.48
C GLU A 16 -9.34 4.64 10.42
N ILE A 17 -8.54 3.57 10.28
CA ILE A 17 -8.81 2.48 9.34
C ILE A 17 -10.10 1.75 9.73
N ALA A 18 -10.32 1.49 11.02
CA ALA A 18 -11.49 0.78 11.52
C ALA A 18 -12.79 1.46 11.10
N ARG A 19 -12.84 2.81 11.10
CA ARG A 19 -14.01 3.59 10.64
C ARG A 19 -14.43 3.30 9.21
N THR A 20 -13.51 2.78 8.38
CA THR A 20 -13.79 2.41 6.98
C THR A 20 -14.22 0.95 6.81
N LYS A 21 -14.33 0.20 7.91
CA LYS A 21 -14.67 -1.24 7.92
C LYS A 21 -16.07 -1.47 8.44
N ASP A 22 -16.63 -2.62 8.07
CA ASP A 22 -17.85 -3.14 8.68
C ASP A 22 -17.58 -3.47 10.17
N LYS A 23 -18.45 -3.00 11.07
CA LYS A 23 -18.34 -3.17 12.54
C LYS A 23 -16.98 -2.68 13.08
N PRO A 24 -16.75 -1.35 13.10
CA PRO A 24 -15.46 -0.74 13.44
C PRO A 24 -14.90 -1.21 14.79
N ASP A 25 -15.73 -1.31 15.82
CA ASP A 25 -15.29 -1.68 17.17
C ASP A 25 -14.74 -3.11 17.23
N ARG A 26 -15.45 -4.05 16.59
CA ARG A 26 -15.03 -5.46 16.54
C ARG A 26 -13.78 -5.63 15.70
N TRP A 27 -13.66 -4.88 14.61
CA TRP A 27 -12.45 -4.89 13.78
C TRP A 27 -11.26 -4.31 14.54
N PHE A 28 -11.43 -3.16 15.20
CA PHE A 28 -10.39 -2.50 15.99
C PHE A 28 -9.92 -3.39 17.13
N ALA A 29 -10.84 -3.98 17.90
CA ALA A 29 -10.49 -4.90 18.99
C ALA A 29 -9.72 -6.13 18.49
N ALA A 30 -10.09 -6.68 17.34
CA ALA A 30 -9.37 -7.80 16.74
C ALA A 30 -7.96 -7.40 16.27
N ALA A 31 -7.81 -6.23 15.64
CA ALA A 31 -6.53 -5.72 15.15
C ALA A 31 -5.59 -5.29 16.30
N ALA A 32 -6.14 -4.71 17.36
CA ALA A 32 -5.39 -4.29 18.55
C ALA A 32 -5.22 -5.42 19.59
N SER A 33 -5.65 -6.65 19.29
CA SER A 33 -5.48 -7.78 20.20
C SER A 33 -4.00 -8.17 20.31
N VAL A 34 -3.54 -8.47 21.52
CA VAL A 34 -2.14 -8.86 21.81
C VAL A 34 -1.73 -10.06 20.95
N ALA A 35 -2.60 -11.06 20.81
CA ALA A 35 -2.35 -12.27 20.02
C ALA A 35 -2.09 -12.00 18.52
N LYS A 36 -2.54 -10.86 17.98
CA LYS A 36 -2.35 -10.50 16.57
C LYS A 36 -1.47 -9.26 16.40
N TRP A 37 -0.91 -8.73 17.49
CA TRP A 37 -0.29 -7.41 17.50
C TRP A 37 0.90 -7.32 16.55
N GLU A 38 1.79 -8.32 16.53
CA GLU A 38 2.92 -8.37 15.59
C GLU A 38 2.47 -8.34 14.13
N ARG A 39 1.46 -9.14 13.79
CA ARG A 39 0.86 -9.13 12.44
C ARG A 39 0.25 -7.78 12.09
N THR A 40 -0.35 -7.10 13.07
CA THR A 40 -0.89 -5.76 12.90
C THR A 40 0.24 -4.73 12.68
N LEU A 41 1.36 -4.85 13.39
CA LEU A 41 2.54 -4.00 13.18
C LEU A 41 3.13 -4.18 11.78
N ASP A 42 3.22 -5.42 11.30
CA ASP A 42 3.68 -5.72 9.94
C ASP A 42 2.74 -5.15 8.89
N TYR A 43 1.43 -5.29 9.10
CA TYR A 43 0.42 -4.70 8.24
C TYR A 43 0.55 -3.18 8.17
N LEU A 44 0.69 -2.50 9.32
CA LEU A 44 0.86 -1.05 9.37
C LEU A 44 2.19 -0.59 8.75
N SER A 45 3.25 -1.36 8.92
CA SER A 45 4.56 -1.07 8.32
C SER A 45 4.51 -1.22 6.81
N LYS A 46 3.86 -2.28 6.31
CA LYS A 46 3.60 -2.47 4.87
C LYS A 46 2.73 -1.34 4.33
N LEU A 47 1.69 -0.96 5.07
CA LEU A 47 0.79 0.14 4.69
C LEU A 47 1.54 1.46 4.54
N ALA A 48 2.38 1.82 5.51
CA ALA A 48 3.20 3.03 5.45
C ALA A 48 4.13 3.02 4.24
N LYS A 49 4.85 1.92 4.01
CA LYS A 49 5.73 1.75 2.85
C LYS A 49 4.96 1.89 1.53
N VAL A 50 3.82 1.22 1.40
CA VAL A 50 3.00 1.31 0.18
C VAL A 50 2.52 2.73 -0.06
N THR A 51 2.02 3.43 0.96
CA THR A 51 1.59 4.83 0.82
C THR A 51 2.72 5.73 0.33
N GLU A 52 3.91 5.63 0.95
CA GLU A 52 5.07 6.42 0.54
C GLU A 52 5.49 6.13 -0.91
N THR A 53 5.55 4.84 -1.28
CA THR A 53 5.86 4.41 -2.64
C THR A 53 4.84 4.97 -3.64
N VAL A 54 3.56 4.90 -3.32
CA VAL A 54 2.46 5.36 -4.18
C VAL A 54 2.53 6.87 -4.40
N GLU A 55 2.79 7.66 -3.35
CA GLU A 55 2.97 9.11 -3.45
C GLU A 55 4.19 9.47 -4.31
N ARG A 56 5.29 8.74 -4.16
CA ARG A 56 6.49 8.94 -4.98
C ARG A 56 6.25 8.61 -6.45
N VAL A 57 5.58 7.50 -6.74
CA VAL A 57 5.20 7.09 -8.10
C VAL A 57 4.24 8.09 -8.73
N ALA A 58 3.21 8.53 -7.99
CA ALA A 58 2.26 9.53 -8.44
C ALA A 58 2.97 10.84 -8.83
N ARG A 59 3.92 11.31 -8.01
CA ARG A 59 4.77 12.46 -8.32
C ARG A 59 5.62 12.25 -9.58
N LYS A 60 6.28 11.09 -9.73
CA LYS A 60 7.09 10.77 -10.93
C LYS A 60 6.27 10.82 -12.22
N LEU A 61 5.04 10.34 -12.16
CA LEU A 61 4.12 10.29 -13.30
C LEU A 61 3.37 11.60 -13.56
N GLY A 62 3.38 12.54 -12.60
CA GLY A 62 2.62 13.79 -12.67
C GLY A 62 1.11 13.57 -12.56
N VAL A 63 0.67 12.56 -11.79
CA VAL A 63 -0.74 12.22 -11.61
C VAL A 63 -1.12 12.23 -10.14
N ALA A 64 -2.41 12.35 -9.84
CA ALA A 64 -2.90 12.14 -8.49
C ALA A 64 -2.75 10.67 -8.07
N VAL A 65 -2.55 10.44 -6.77
CA VAL A 65 -2.61 9.10 -6.19
C VAL A 65 -3.97 8.48 -6.52
N ASN A 66 -3.96 7.28 -7.07
CA ASN A 66 -5.17 6.56 -7.44
C ASN A 66 -5.12 5.10 -6.98
N GLY A 67 -6.30 4.47 -6.95
CA GLY A 67 -6.45 3.09 -6.50
C GLY A 67 -5.68 2.07 -7.34
N PHE A 68 -5.38 2.39 -8.61
CA PHE A 68 -4.59 1.49 -9.45
C PHE A 68 -3.14 1.42 -8.96
N ILE A 69 -2.44 2.55 -8.82
CA ILE A 69 -1.04 2.59 -8.35
C ILE A 69 -0.95 1.92 -6.98
N TYR A 70 -1.91 2.21 -6.10
CA TYR A 70 -2.00 1.60 -4.77
C TYR A 70 -2.13 0.08 -4.83
N LYS A 71 -3.04 -0.44 -5.67
CA LYS A 71 -3.23 -1.88 -5.85
C LYS A 71 -1.97 -2.55 -6.40
N GLN A 72 -1.24 -1.92 -7.32
CA GLN A 72 -0.01 -2.46 -7.87
C GLN A 72 1.11 -2.53 -6.82
N ALA A 73 1.33 -1.44 -6.08
CA ALA A 73 2.30 -1.38 -4.99
C ALA A 73 1.99 -2.42 -3.90
N TRP A 74 0.70 -2.59 -3.56
CA TRP A 74 0.28 -3.58 -2.57
C TRP A 74 0.56 -5.03 -2.98
N LYS A 75 0.40 -5.31 -4.29
CA LYS A 75 0.69 -6.62 -4.90
C LYS A 75 2.19 -6.92 -5.05
N GLY A 76 3.07 -5.97 -4.75
CA GLY A 76 4.52 -6.15 -4.87
C GLY A 76 5.06 -6.00 -6.29
N VAL A 77 4.29 -5.39 -7.20
CA VAL A 77 4.79 -4.98 -8.53
C VAL A 77 5.88 -3.94 -8.35
N ASN A 78 6.91 -3.93 -9.20
CA ASN A 78 8.00 -2.96 -9.12
C ASN A 78 7.58 -1.59 -9.68
N VAL A 79 6.63 -0.94 -9.00
CA VAL A 79 6.00 0.30 -9.43
C VAL A 79 7.00 1.47 -9.53
N GLU A 80 8.08 1.49 -8.73
CA GLU A 80 9.09 2.54 -8.85
C GLU A 80 9.86 2.42 -10.16
N ARG A 81 10.32 1.20 -10.50
CA ARG A 81 11.01 0.93 -11.77
C ARG A 81 10.13 1.29 -12.97
N TRP A 82 8.85 0.90 -12.94
CA TRP A 82 7.94 1.20 -14.05
C TRP A 82 7.57 2.68 -14.12
N ALA A 83 7.52 3.38 -12.98
CA ALA A 83 7.31 4.83 -12.98
C ALA A 83 8.50 5.57 -13.60
N ASP A 84 9.74 5.15 -13.30
CA ASP A 84 10.93 5.73 -13.92
C ASP A 84 10.95 5.49 -15.42
N MET A 85 10.71 4.24 -15.85
CA MET A 85 10.63 3.89 -17.26
C MET A 85 9.51 4.63 -18.00
N ALA A 86 8.38 4.86 -17.33
CA ALA A 86 7.28 5.60 -17.92
C ALA A 86 7.52 7.11 -17.98
N ARG A 87 8.28 7.66 -17.03
CA ARG A 87 8.71 9.05 -17.05
C ARG A 87 9.68 9.32 -18.20
N GLU A 88 10.57 8.38 -18.49
CA GLU A 88 11.62 8.50 -19.51
C GLU A 88 11.11 8.24 -20.94
N ASN A 89 10.33 7.17 -21.14
CA ASN A 89 9.98 6.68 -22.48
C ASN A 89 8.51 6.92 -22.88
N GLY A 90 7.66 7.35 -21.94
CA GLY A 90 6.22 7.39 -22.13
C GLY A 90 5.71 8.69 -22.74
N LYS A 91 5.24 8.66 -23.99
CA LYS A 91 4.43 9.76 -24.59
C LYS A 91 3.15 10.02 -23.78
N HIS A 92 2.57 8.96 -23.20
CA HIS A 92 1.48 9.02 -22.23
C HIS A 92 1.85 8.26 -20.94
N LYS A 93 2.59 8.93 -20.05
CA LYS A 93 3.22 8.37 -18.84
C LYS A 93 2.30 7.43 -18.03
N GLY A 94 1.09 7.87 -17.71
CA GLY A 94 0.13 7.08 -16.91
C GLY A 94 -0.35 5.79 -17.60
N LYS A 95 -0.67 5.84 -18.89
CA LYS A 95 -1.10 4.65 -19.66
C LYS A 95 0.05 3.67 -19.84
N TYR A 96 1.25 4.18 -20.14
CA TYR A 96 2.43 3.36 -20.34
C TYR A 96 2.90 2.69 -19.04
N PHE A 97 2.83 3.40 -17.91
CA PHE A 97 3.02 2.83 -16.58
C PHE A 97 2.04 1.69 -16.28
N ALA A 98 0.74 1.90 -16.54
CA ALA A 98 -0.27 0.88 -16.30
C ALA A 98 -0.03 -0.38 -17.14
N TRP A 99 0.37 -0.21 -18.40
CA TRP A 99 0.75 -1.31 -19.28
C TRP A 99 1.97 -2.09 -18.76
N LEU A 100 3.04 -1.41 -18.31
CA LEU A 100 4.22 -2.06 -17.73
C LEU A 100 3.86 -2.89 -16.48
N CYS A 101 3.03 -2.34 -15.59
CA CYS A 101 2.59 -3.03 -14.38
C CYS A 101 1.76 -4.29 -14.69
N LEU A 102 0.84 -4.20 -15.66
CA LEU A 102 0.01 -5.34 -16.05
C LEU A 102 0.84 -6.42 -16.76
N ARG A 103 1.83 -6.01 -17.56
CA ARG A 103 2.74 -6.94 -18.24
C ARG A 103 3.57 -7.73 -17.23
N GLU A 104 4.13 -7.09 -16.21
CA GLU A 104 4.88 -7.80 -15.16
C GLU A 104 4.02 -8.86 -14.46
N GLN A 105 2.75 -8.53 -14.19
CA GLN A 105 1.80 -9.49 -13.59
C GLN A 105 1.45 -10.66 -14.51
N GLY A 106 1.32 -10.43 -15.82
CA GLY A 106 1.09 -11.50 -16.79
C GLY A 106 2.33 -12.34 -17.09
N THR A 107 3.53 -11.88 -16.71
CA THR A 107 4.80 -12.58 -16.98
C THR A 107 5.36 -13.25 -15.71
N ALA A 108 4.85 -12.92 -14.52
CA ALA A 108 5.20 -13.62 -13.29
C ALA A 108 4.60 -15.04 -13.34
N PRO A 109 5.41 -16.12 -13.28
CA PRO A 109 4.86 -17.46 -13.19
C PRO A 109 4.01 -17.55 -11.92
N HIS A 110 2.82 -18.13 -12.06
CA HIS A 110 2.01 -18.59 -10.94
C HIS A 110 2.89 -19.46 -10.04
N ALA A 111 3.41 -18.89 -8.95
CA ALA A 111 3.88 -19.68 -7.82
C ALA A 111 2.62 -20.25 -7.16
N ALA A 112 2.33 -21.50 -7.54
CA ALA A 112 1.39 -22.39 -6.89
C ALA A 112 1.85 -22.73 -5.47
#